data_AF-A0A960UI73-F1
#
_entry.id   AF-A0A960UI73-F1
#
_cell.length_a   1.000
_cell.length_b   1.000
_cell.length_c   1.000
_cell.angle_alpha   90.00
_cell.angle_beta   90.00
_cell.angle_gamma   90.00
#
_symmetry.space_group_name_H-M   'P 1'
#
loop_
_entity.id
_entity.type
_entity.pdbx_description
1 polymer ?
#
loop_
_entity_poly.entity_id
_entity_poly.type
_entity_poly.pdbx_seq_one_letter_code
_entity_poly.pdbx_strand_id
1 'polypeptide(L)' 'YFAVLEEGALAAGDAIRLEARAATPITVRDVTRVVAGVADADLRRRCAALETLPQGLREQIARPEGRD' A
#
# COMPACT_ATOMS: atom_id res chain seq x y z
N TYR A 1 -1.32 5.50 -5.64
CA TYR A 1 -0.05 6.17 -5.97
C TYR A 1 0.93 5.13 -6.49
N PHE A 2 1.84 5.52 -7.39
CA PHE A 2 2.94 4.69 -7.87
C PHE A 2 4.27 5.36 -7.52
N ALA A 3 5.26 4.58 -7.11
CA ALA A 3 6.64 5.05 -7.05
C ALA A 3 7.28 4.78 -8.42
N VAL A 4 8.05 5.75 -8.93
CA VAL A 4 8.84 5.56 -10.15
C VAL A 4 10.07 4.74 -9.77
N LEU A 5 10.19 3.53 -10.33
CA LEU A 5 11.36 2.66 -10.10
C LEU A 5 12.48 2.96 -11.10
N GLU A 6 12.10 3.29 -12.34
CA GLU A 6 12.99 3.65 -13.42
C GLU A 6 12.33 4.76 -14.23
N GLU A 7 13.08 5.81 -14.54
CA GLU A 7 12.60 6.92 -15.35
C GLU A 7 12.57 6.54 -16.84
N GLY A 8 11.61 7.09 -17.57
CA GLY A 8 11.46 6.82 -19.00
C GLY A 8 10.44 7.73 -19.65
N ALA A 9 10.44 7.75 -20.99
CA ALA A 9 9.44 8.47 -21.76
C ALA A 9 8.12 7.70 -21.78
N LEU A 10 7.01 8.42 -21.60
CA LEU A 10 5.64 7.90 -21.67
C LEU A 10 4.79 8.82 -22.53
N ALA A 11 3.86 8.23 -23.28
CA ALA A 11 2.89 8.93 -24.10
C ALA A 11 1.45 8.55 -23.72
N ALA A 12 0.51 9.45 -24.03
CA ALA A 12 -0.90 9.15 -23.87
C ALA A 12 -1.31 7.99 -24.79
N GLY A 13 -1.99 7.00 -24.23
CA GLY A 13 -2.39 5.79 -24.95
C GLY A 13 -1.44 4.60 -24.76
N ASP A 14 -0.29 4.79 -24.10
CA ASP A 14 0.57 3.68 -23.72
C ASP A 14 -0.14 2.71 -22.76
N ALA A 15 0.01 1.42 -23.03
CA ALA A 15 -0.63 0.38 -22.24
C ALA A 15 0.12 0.16 -20.91
N ILE A 16 -0.60 0.12 -19.80
CA ILE A 16 -0.08 -0.35 -18.51
C ILE A 16 -0.07 -1.88 -18.54
N ARG A 17 1.12 -2.48 -18.44
CA ARG A 17 1.32 -3.93 -18.35
C ARG A 17 1.72 -4.33 -16.94
N LEU A 18 1.21 -5.48 -16.49
CA LEU A 18 1.59 -6.06 -15.21
C LEU A 18 2.78 -6.99 -15.44
N GLU A 19 3.99 -6.51 -15.14
CA GLU A 19 5.21 -7.31 -15.27
C GLU A 19 5.41 -8.27 -14.09
N ALA A 20 5.00 -7.86 -12.89
CA ALA A 20 5.14 -8.66 -11.68
C ALA A 20 3.97 -8.45 -10.73
N ARG A 21 3.58 -9.53 -10.05
CA ARG A 21 2.65 -9.49 -8.91
C ARG A 21 3.45 -9.80 -7.65
N ALA A 22 3.41 -8.90 -6.67
CA ALA A 22 3.99 -9.15 -5.38
C ALA A 22 3.39 -10.42 -4.75
N ALA A 23 4.22 -11.20 -4.04
CA ALA A 23 3.81 -12.42 -3.34
C ALA A 23 3.05 -12.09 -2.04
N THR A 24 2.05 -11.22 -2.13
CA THR A 24 1.17 -10.83 -1.03
C THR A 24 -0.28 -10.87 -1.48
N PRO A 25 -1.20 -11.42 -0.66
CA PRO A 25 -2.62 -11.37 -0.96
C PRO A 25 -3.25 -10.00 -0.61
N ILE A 26 -2.46 -9.06 -0.07
CA ILE A 26 -2.95 -7.74 0.36
C ILE A 26 -3.21 -6.88 -0.87
N THR A 27 -4.42 -6.34 -0.95
CA THR A 27 -4.87 -5.47 -2.04
C THR A 27 -4.88 -4.00 -1.63
N VAL A 28 -5.01 -3.10 -2.61
CA VAL A 28 -5.24 -1.66 -2.33
C VAL A 28 -6.48 -1.46 -1.46
N ARG A 29 -7.53 -2.28 -1.65
CA ARG A 29 -8.77 -2.23 -0.87
C ARG A 29 -8.54 -2.58 0.61
N ASP A 30 -7.63 -3.50 0.90
CA ASP A 30 -7.32 -3.87 2.28
C ASP A 30 -6.61 -2.73 3.00
N VAL A 31 -5.64 -2.10 2.32
CA VAL A 31 -4.92 -0.94 2.86
C VAL A 31 -5.87 0.22 3.14
N THR A 32 -6.83 0.49 2.24
CA THR A 32 -7.82 1.57 2.49
C THR A 32 -8.75 1.25 3.65
N ARG A 33 -9.16 0.00 3.84
CA ARG A 33 -9.95 -0.42 5.01
C ARG A 33 -9.18 -0.24 6.32
N VAL A 34 -7.89 -0.57 6.33
CA VAL A 34 -7.03 -0.38 7.50
C VAL A 34 -6.91 1.09 7.87
N VAL A 35 -6.65 1.96 6.89
CA VAL A 35 -6.54 3.41 7.11
C VAL A 35 -7.87 4.01 7.60
N ALA A 36 -9.00 3.46 7.15
CA ALA A 36 -10.32 3.88 7.59
C ALA A 36 -10.73 3.32 8.98
N GLY A 37 -9.89 2.53 9.64
CA GLY A 37 -10.21 1.92 10.95
C GLY A 37 -11.24 0.78 10.88
N VAL A 38 -11.45 0.18 9.70
CA VAL A 38 -12.48 -0.87 9.46
C VAL A 38 -11.85 -2.25 9.22
N ALA A 39 -10.68 -2.48 9.83
CA ALA A 39 -9.90 -3.70 9.69
C ALA A 39 -9.58 -4.32 11.05
N ASP A 40 -9.42 -5.63 11.08
CA ASP A 40 -8.94 -6.33 12.27
C ASP A 40 -7.43 -6.09 12.50
N ALA A 41 -6.98 -6.44 13.71
CA ALA A 41 -5.59 -6.27 14.12
C ALA A 41 -4.61 -7.08 13.27
N ASP A 42 -5.02 -8.21 12.70
CA ASP A 42 -4.14 -9.02 11.87
C ASP A 42 -3.85 -8.34 10.54
N LEU A 43 -4.90 -7.89 9.85
CA LEU A 43 -4.78 -7.17 8.59
C LEU A 43 -3.99 -5.87 8.77
N ARG A 44 -4.21 -5.16 9.89
CA ARG A 44 -3.42 -3.97 10.24
C ARG A 44 -1.93 -4.28 10.36
N ARG A 45 -1.55 -5.31 11.14
CA ARG A 45 -0.15 -5.72 11.30
C ARG A 45 0.49 -6.10 9.97
N ARG A 46 -0.22 -6.88 9.16
CA ARG A 46 0.27 -7.33 7.85
C ARG A 46 0.47 -6.17 6.89
N CYS A 47 -0.45 -5.19 6.87
CA CYS A 47 -0.28 -3.97 6.09
C CYS A 47 0.90 -3.11 6.58
N ALA A 48 1.10 -2.97 7.90
CA ALA A 48 2.23 -2.21 8.46
C ALA A 48 3.60 -2.78 8.05
N ALA A 49 3.68 -4.10 7.85
CA ALA A 49 4.90 -4.80 7.47
C ALA A 49 5.20 -4.77 5.95
N LEU A 50 4.31 -4.21 5.11
CA LEU A 50 4.53 -4.16 3.66
C LEU A 50 5.56 -3.10 3.27
N GLU A 51 6.79 -3.50 2.99
CA GLU A 51 7.88 -2.59 2.57
C GLU A 51 7.56 -1.79 1.30
N THR A 52 6.69 -2.32 0.45
CA THR A 52 6.22 -1.65 -0.77
C THR A 52 5.27 -0.49 -0.50
N LEU A 53 4.73 -0.37 0.71
CA LEU A 53 3.94 0.78 1.10
C LEU A 53 4.83 1.99 1.44
N PRO A 54 4.40 3.20 1.07
CA PRO A 54 5.08 4.43 1.48
C PRO A 54 5.29 4.48 2.99
N GLN A 55 6.46 4.96 3.42
CA GLN A 55 6.86 4.99 4.82
C GLN A 55 5.80 5.68 5.72
N GLY A 56 5.32 6.86 5.33
CA GLY A 56 4.33 7.59 6.12
C GLY A 56 3.02 6.81 6.29
N LEU A 57 2.63 6.00 5.30
CA LEU A 57 1.45 5.15 5.40
C LEU A 57 1.68 3.98 6.36
N ARG A 58 2.86 3.36 6.31
CA ARG A 58 3.24 2.31 7.27
C ARG A 58 3.26 2.83 8.70
N GLU A 59 3.81 4.01 8.93
CA GLU A 59 3.86 4.66 10.25
C GLU A 59 2.45 5.00 10.77
N GLN A 60 1.58 5.52 9.89
CA GLN A 60 0.18 5.78 10.23
C GLN A 60 -0.54 4.49 10.65
N ILE A 61 -0.37 3.41 9.88
CA ILE A 61 -1.00 2.12 10.16
C ILE A 61 -0.43 1.49 11.44
N ALA A 62 0.87 1.63 11.71
CA ALA A 62 1.52 1.07 12.88
C ALA A 62 1.17 1.80 14.19
N ARG A 63 0.69 3.05 14.12
CA ARG A 63 0.31 3.83 15.31
C ARG A 63 -0.86 3.13 16.03
N PRO A 64 -0.83 2.95 17.35
CA PRO A 64 -1.96 2.40 18.10
C PRO A 64 -3.19 3.32 17.99
N GLU A 65 -4.39 2.74 17.87
CA GLU A 65 -5.64 3.50 17.97
C GLU A 65 -5.82 3.92 19.44
N GLY A 66 -5.74 5.23 19.71
CA GLY A 66 -5.90 5.79 21.04
C GLY A 66 -4.70 6.63 21.51
N ARG A 67 -4.66 7.89 21.07
CA ARG A 67 -4.10 9.00 21.84
C ARG A 67 -4.66 10.32 21.28
N ASP A 68 -5.84 10.67 21.77
CA ASP A 68 -6.19 12.05 22.11
C ASP A 68 -6.11 12.15 23.64
#